data_AF-A0A662T1W6-F1
#
_entry.id   AF-A0A662T1W6-F1
#
_cell.length_a   1.000
_cell.length_b   1.000
_cell.length_c   1.000
_cell.angle_alpha   90.00
_cell.angle_beta   90.00
_cell.angle_gamma   90.00
#
_symmetry.space_group_name_H-M   'P 1'
#
loop_
_entity.id
_entity.type
_entity.pdbx_description
1 polymer ?
#
loop_
_entity_poly.entity_id
_entity_poly.type
_entity_poly.pdbx_seq_one_letter_code
_entity_poly.pdbx_strand_id
1 'polypeptide(L)'
;MYGEVKVELTAPAFTAHLYRYFGYYPVWVEVKNSYVKIEAGRAVPVGTLKNVVVEVKIGDAPWQKKSLGDIGPGESKEAEFTRTFQMSWLEGIVHYEVVRVQAKVSWLDPKTGRRESWSGYDEGQMFGKNWVLFRLGLEYPCLYGPSWITPADDTVQHFVKSLGEMVTSSDEGALEAAAMIWDALCRLGVKYVTDPSDPLFDEEDYIQFASQTLSRRGGDCDDLSILFATCLEAVGIHTGLVAVPGHMFPFFILPESGRIVFVEATFLPDHTFSEAVEYALNSYRYHKARNEIIFIIYTHDCWDMGFSPWG
;
A
#
# COMPACT_ATOMS: atom_id res chain seq x y z
N MET A 1 -21.98 31.76 28.49
CA MET A 1 -21.70 31.34 27.10
C MET A 1 -22.53 30.10 26.82
N TYR A 2 -23.34 30.12 25.78
CA TYR A 2 -23.94 28.88 25.28
C TYR A 2 -22.81 28.00 24.75
N GLY A 3 -22.85 26.69 25.03
CA GLY A 3 -21.89 25.78 24.43
C GLY A 3 -22.29 25.56 22.98
N GLU A 4 -21.33 25.61 22.09
CA GLU A 4 -21.52 25.29 20.68
C GLU A 4 -21.08 23.85 20.42
N VAL A 5 -21.75 23.19 19.48
CA VAL A 5 -21.26 21.93 18.91
C VAL A 5 -20.22 22.31 17.87
N LYS A 6 -18.96 21.94 18.10
CA LYS A 6 -17.88 22.17 17.13
C LYS A 6 -17.73 20.91 16.27
N VAL A 7 -17.80 21.09 14.96
CA VAL A 7 -17.44 20.04 14.00
C VAL A 7 -16.19 20.49 13.27
N GLU A 8 -15.16 19.65 13.30
CA GLU A 8 -13.91 19.83 12.59
C GLU A 8 -13.80 18.72 11.56
N LEU A 9 -13.69 19.12 10.29
CA LEU A 9 -13.41 18.23 9.17
C LEU A 9 -11.99 18.53 8.74
N THR A 10 -11.16 17.49 8.68
CA THR A 10 -9.82 17.56 8.13
C THR A 10 -9.71 16.51 7.05
N ALA A 11 -9.31 16.92 5.84
CA ALA A 11 -9.06 16.04 4.72
C ALA A 11 -7.58 16.14 4.29
N PRO A 12 -6.64 15.38 4.91
CA PRO A 12 -5.23 15.41 4.51
C PRO A 12 -4.97 14.80 3.11
N ALA A 13 -3.69 14.59 2.80
CA ALA A 13 -3.29 13.74 1.68
C ALA A 13 -3.68 12.28 1.93
N PHE A 14 -4.11 11.56 0.88
CA PHE A 14 -4.52 10.16 0.94
C PHE A 14 -3.88 9.37 -0.20
N THR A 15 -3.41 8.17 0.10
CA THR A 15 -2.89 7.26 -0.91
C THR A 15 -3.84 6.11 -1.13
N ALA A 16 -3.96 5.74 -2.40
CA ALA A 16 -4.71 4.58 -2.83
C ALA A 16 -3.86 3.34 -2.66
N HIS A 17 -4.30 2.41 -1.83
CA HIS A 17 -3.69 1.10 -1.67
C HIS A 17 -4.49 0.06 -2.46
N LEU A 18 -3.81 -0.72 -3.27
CA LEU A 18 -4.42 -1.74 -4.12
C LEU A 18 -4.74 -3.00 -3.31
N TYR A 19 -6.02 -3.38 -3.18
CA TYR A 19 -6.40 -4.68 -2.60
C TYR A 19 -7.50 -5.36 -3.40
N ARG A 20 -7.77 -6.66 -3.15
CA ARG A 20 -9.07 -7.27 -3.47
C ARG A 20 -9.73 -7.97 -2.31
N TYR A 21 -10.99 -7.57 -2.10
CA TYR A 21 -11.97 -8.32 -1.34
C TYR A 21 -13.03 -8.88 -2.31
N PHE A 22 -13.12 -10.21 -2.43
CA PHE A 22 -14.22 -10.97 -3.06
C PHE A 22 -14.78 -10.44 -4.40
N GLY A 23 -14.07 -10.71 -5.51
CA GLY A 23 -14.68 -10.70 -6.86
C GLY A 23 -14.79 -9.36 -7.61
N TYR A 24 -14.22 -8.27 -7.07
CA TYR A 24 -14.01 -6.98 -7.74
C TYR A 24 -12.58 -6.51 -7.45
N TYR A 25 -11.96 -5.63 -8.25
CA TYR A 25 -10.68 -4.96 -7.93
C TYR A 25 -10.95 -3.67 -7.10
N PRO A 26 -11.09 -3.71 -5.76
CA PRO A 26 -11.25 -2.53 -4.95
C PRO A 26 -9.90 -1.88 -4.60
N VAL A 27 -9.52 -0.78 -5.23
CA VAL A 27 -8.43 0.03 -4.65
C VAL A 27 -8.93 0.67 -3.37
N TRP A 28 -8.41 0.31 -2.22
CA TRP A 28 -8.73 0.99 -0.99
C TRP A 28 -7.78 2.14 -0.79
N VAL A 29 -8.31 3.35 -0.87
CA VAL A 29 -7.59 4.49 -0.31
C VAL A 29 -7.78 4.41 1.19
N GLU A 30 -6.69 4.17 1.91
CA GLU A 30 -6.69 4.39 3.34
C GLU A 30 -6.50 5.89 3.55
N VAL A 31 -7.60 6.52 3.91
CA VAL A 31 -7.67 7.96 4.18
C VAL A 31 -7.18 8.18 5.61
N LYS A 32 -5.91 7.88 5.88
CA LYS A 32 -5.32 8.07 7.22
C LYS A 32 -5.21 9.55 7.55
N ASN A 33 -5.46 9.90 8.81
CA ASN A 33 -5.56 11.26 9.35
C ASN A 33 -6.74 12.12 8.86
N SER A 34 -7.65 11.60 8.01
CA SER A 34 -8.97 12.23 7.85
C SER A 34 -9.86 11.85 9.01
N TYR A 35 -10.26 12.85 9.78
CA TYR A 35 -11.27 12.68 10.80
C TYR A 35 -12.35 13.73 10.63
N VAL A 36 -13.58 13.31 10.89
CA VAL A 36 -14.62 14.23 11.33
C VAL A 36 -14.62 14.14 12.85
N LYS A 37 -14.09 15.18 13.51
CA LYS A 37 -14.10 15.29 14.95
C LYS A 37 -15.28 16.15 15.36
N ILE A 38 -16.07 15.61 16.27
CA ILE A 38 -17.24 16.30 16.81
C ILE A 38 -16.99 16.49 18.29
N GLU A 39 -16.93 17.74 18.73
CA GLU A 39 -16.81 18.13 20.13
C GLU A 39 -18.11 18.79 20.59
N ALA A 40 -18.74 18.19 21.59
CA ALA A 40 -19.85 18.84 22.29
C ALA A 40 -19.27 19.84 23.31
N GLY A 41 -19.51 21.14 23.12
CA GLY A 41 -18.99 22.18 24.01
C GLY A 41 -19.30 21.92 25.50
N ARG A 42 -18.38 22.30 26.39
CA ARG A 42 -18.42 22.02 27.85
C ARG A 42 -19.56 22.68 28.64
N ALA A 43 -20.43 23.46 27.99
CA ALA A 43 -21.46 24.20 28.69
C ALA A 43 -22.72 23.33 28.93
N VAL A 44 -23.28 23.44 30.13
CA VAL A 44 -24.53 22.79 30.58
C VAL A 44 -25.70 22.87 29.57
N PRO A 45 -25.86 23.90 28.72
CA PRO A 45 -26.93 23.92 27.73
C PRO A 45 -26.76 22.95 26.54
N VAL A 46 -25.62 22.33 26.26
CA VAL A 46 -25.48 21.46 25.07
C VAL A 46 -26.15 20.09 25.26
N GLY A 47 -26.16 19.57 26.50
CA GLY A 47 -26.68 18.24 26.80
C GLY A 47 -25.94 17.11 26.07
N THR A 48 -26.41 15.87 26.22
CA THR A 48 -25.88 14.74 25.44
C THR A 48 -26.50 14.75 24.04
N LEU A 49 -25.68 14.87 23.01
CA LEU A 49 -26.11 14.70 21.63
C LEU A 49 -26.50 13.24 21.41
N LYS A 50 -27.70 12.99 20.88
CA LYS A 50 -28.22 11.64 20.67
C LYS A 50 -28.13 11.23 19.22
N ASN A 51 -27.85 9.95 18.97
CA ASN A 51 -27.85 9.35 17.64
C ASN A 51 -27.00 10.14 16.61
N VAL A 52 -25.75 10.43 16.98
CA VAL A 52 -24.81 11.13 16.12
C VAL A 52 -24.42 10.23 14.96
N VAL A 53 -24.62 10.73 13.74
CA VAL A 53 -24.33 10.05 12.49
C VAL A 53 -23.43 10.94 11.66
N VAL A 54 -22.37 10.36 11.12
CA VAL A 54 -21.45 11.01 10.19
C VAL A 54 -21.59 10.35 8.82
N GLU A 55 -21.72 11.16 7.78
CA GLU A 55 -21.73 10.75 6.39
C GLU A 55 -20.61 11.46 5.65
N VAL A 56 -19.84 10.73 4.84
CA VAL A 56 -18.70 11.28 4.07
C VAL A 56 -18.80 10.87 2.61
N LYS A 57 -18.43 11.79 1.71
CA LYS A 57 -18.30 11.58 0.26
C LYS A 57 -16.96 12.14 -0.21
N ILE A 58 -16.26 11.37 -1.04
CA ILE A 58 -14.95 11.77 -1.61
C ILE A 58 -15.13 11.86 -3.13
N GLY A 59 -14.90 13.04 -3.69
CA GLY A 59 -15.22 13.38 -5.07
C GLY A 59 -16.65 12.97 -5.45
N ASP A 60 -16.80 12.18 -6.52
CA ASP A 60 -18.10 11.73 -7.01
C ASP A 60 -18.57 10.37 -6.50
N ALA A 61 -17.79 9.76 -5.61
CA ALA A 61 -18.13 8.44 -5.12
C ALA A 61 -19.34 8.46 -4.13
N PRO A 62 -20.14 7.38 -4.02
CA PRO A 62 -21.33 7.33 -3.13
C PRO A 62 -21.09 7.73 -1.67
N TRP A 63 -22.11 8.21 -0.95
CA TRP A 63 -21.95 8.52 0.48
C TRP A 63 -21.68 7.26 1.33
N GLN A 64 -20.71 7.33 2.24
CA GLN A 64 -20.51 6.36 3.32
C GLN A 64 -21.07 6.92 4.62
N LYS A 65 -21.53 6.04 5.51
CA LYS A 65 -22.21 6.44 6.75
C LYS A 65 -21.71 5.63 7.93
N LYS A 66 -21.43 6.29 9.05
CA LYS A 66 -21.03 5.69 10.32
C LYS A 66 -21.84 6.29 11.47
N SER A 67 -22.31 5.45 12.37
CA SER A 67 -22.97 5.89 13.61
C SER A 67 -21.93 5.99 14.72
N LEU A 68 -21.89 7.12 15.41
CA LEU A 68 -21.04 7.33 16.59
C LEU A 68 -21.80 7.14 17.92
N GLY A 69 -23.12 6.92 17.83
CA GLY A 69 -23.99 6.81 19.00
C GLY A 69 -24.16 8.16 19.71
N ASP A 70 -24.21 8.13 21.03
CA ASP A 70 -24.38 9.35 21.83
C ASP A 70 -23.03 10.01 22.15
N ILE A 71 -23.02 11.33 22.25
CA ILE A 71 -21.83 12.12 22.65
C ILE A 71 -22.22 13.03 23.81
N GLY A 72 -21.60 12.82 24.96
CA GLY A 72 -21.83 13.59 26.19
C GLY A 72 -21.21 15.00 26.15
N PRO A 73 -21.61 15.89 27.08
CA PRO A 73 -20.98 17.21 27.21
C PRO A 73 -19.47 17.12 27.46
N GLY A 74 -18.67 17.80 26.64
CA GLY A 74 -17.21 17.75 26.70
C GLY A 74 -16.57 16.46 26.16
N GLU A 75 -17.38 15.50 25.68
CA GLU A 75 -16.90 14.31 24.99
C GLU A 75 -16.63 14.62 23.51
N SER A 76 -15.64 13.93 22.95
CA SER A 76 -15.31 13.98 21.53
C SER A 76 -15.29 12.55 20.98
N LYS A 77 -15.82 12.37 19.76
CA LYS A 77 -15.69 11.13 19.01
C LYS A 77 -15.19 11.40 17.60
N GLU A 78 -14.48 10.42 17.06
CA GLU A 78 -13.88 10.45 15.73
C GLU A 78 -14.49 9.34 14.87
N ALA A 79 -14.71 9.66 13.59
CA ALA A 79 -15.19 8.71 12.60
C ALA A 79 -14.12 8.53 11.51
N GLU A 80 -13.41 7.40 11.57
CA GLU A 80 -12.57 6.95 10.46
C GLU A 80 -13.39 6.26 9.37
N PHE A 81 -13.05 6.58 8.11
CA PHE A 81 -13.67 6.03 6.91
C PHE A 81 -12.59 5.44 5.99
N THR A 82 -12.77 4.18 5.62
CA THR A 82 -11.96 3.51 4.59
C THR A 82 -12.81 3.34 3.34
N ARG A 83 -12.25 3.58 2.16
CA ARG A 83 -13.03 3.57 0.92
C ARG A 83 -12.32 2.89 -0.24
N THR A 84 -13.12 2.13 -0.98
CA THR A 84 -12.77 1.64 -2.30
C THR A 84 -13.06 2.64 -3.43
N PHE A 85 -12.12 2.79 -4.36
CA PHE A 85 -12.24 3.51 -5.62
C PHE A 85 -12.07 2.57 -6.82
N GLN A 86 -12.63 2.95 -7.97
CA GLN A 86 -12.39 2.25 -9.23
C GLN A 86 -10.95 2.51 -9.69
N MET A 87 -10.24 1.45 -10.09
CA MET A 87 -8.88 1.54 -10.66
C MET A 87 -8.75 2.63 -11.73
N SER A 88 -9.74 2.74 -12.62
CA SER A 88 -9.72 3.66 -13.74
C SER A 88 -9.65 5.13 -13.33
N TRP A 89 -10.12 5.49 -12.13
CA TRP A 89 -9.94 6.86 -11.62
C TRP A 89 -8.47 7.10 -11.29
N LEU A 90 -7.85 6.18 -10.55
CA LEU A 90 -6.48 6.31 -10.08
C LEU A 90 -5.45 6.18 -11.21
N GLU A 91 -5.78 5.45 -12.27
CA GLU A 91 -4.97 5.37 -13.49
C GLU A 91 -4.90 6.70 -14.26
N GLY A 92 -5.91 7.55 -14.10
CA GLY A 92 -5.92 8.89 -14.69
C GLY A 92 -5.06 9.90 -13.94
N ILE A 93 -4.60 9.58 -12.73
CA ILE A 93 -3.83 10.48 -11.87
C ILE A 93 -2.34 10.23 -12.07
N VAL A 94 -1.62 11.22 -12.60
CA VAL A 94 -0.17 11.12 -12.86
C VAL A 94 0.64 11.16 -11.57
N HIS A 95 0.27 12.06 -10.65
CA HIS A 95 0.89 12.20 -9.32
C HIS A 95 -0.18 12.29 -8.24
N TYR A 96 -0.83 13.45 -8.11
CA TYR A 96 -2.04 13.60 -7.31
C TYR A 96 -3.09 14.47 -8.01
N GLU A 97 -4.35 14.30 -7.61
CA GLU A 97 -5.48 15.17 -7.94
C GLU A 97 -6.06 15.74 -6.64
N VAL A 98 -6.47 17.02 -6.65
CA VAL A 98 -7.21 17.60 -5.52
C VAL A 98 -8.65 17.13 -5.57
N VAL A 99 -9.06 16.37 -4.56
CA VAL A 99 -10.42 15.81 -4.43
C VAL A 99 -11.17 16.46 -3.29
N ARG A 100 -12.43 16.79 -3.54
CA ARG A 100 -13.31 17.33 -2.49
C ARG A 100 -13.78 16.21 -1.56
N VAL A 101 -13.53 16.36 -0.26
CA VAL A 101 -14.09 15.52 0.80
C VAL A 101 -15.25 16.26 1.43
N GLN A 102 -16.46 15.78 1.20
CA GLN A 102 -17.68 16.36 1.74
C GLN A 102 -18.12 15.57 2.96
N ALA A 103 -18.54 16.26 4.01
CA ALA A 103 -19.09 15.63 5.22
C ALA A 103 -20.46 16.21 5.57
N LYS A 104 -21.31 15.34 6.10
CA LYS A 104 -22.56 15.69 6.76
C LYS A 104 -22.60 15.03 8.12
N VAL A 105 -22.92 15.80 9.15
CA VAL A 105 -23.09 15.31 10.51
C VAL A 105 -24.50 15.60 10.93
N SER A 106 -25.21 14.63 11.50
CA SER A 106 -26.55 14.82 12.04
C SER A 106 -26.67 14.24 13.43
N TRP A 107 -27.45 14.90 14.28
CA TRP A 107 -27.72 14.49 15.66
C TRP A 107 -29.15 14.87 16.06
N LEU A 108 -29.62 14.34 17.19
CA LEU A 108 -30.84 14.82 17.84
C LEU A 108 -30.43 15.81 18.93
N ASP A 109 -30.96 17.04 18.85
CA ASP A 109 -30.77 18.06 19.87
C ASP A 109 -31.53 17.67 21.14
N PRO A 110 -30.86 17.57 22.30
CA PRO A 110 -31.47 17.09 23.53
C PRO A 110 -32.48 18.07 24.15
N LYS A 111 -32.46 19.35 23.76
CA LYS A 111 -33.44 20.37 24.21
C LYS A 111 -34.68 20.39 23.35
N THR A 112 -34.51 20.37 22.03
CA THR A 112 -35.62 20.57 21.09
C THR A 112 -36.23 19.24 20.63
N GLY A 113 -35.50 18.13 20.78
CA GLY A 113 -35.86 16.83 20.23
C GLY A 113 -35.80 16.77 18.70
N ARG A 114 -35.36 17.86 18.04
CA ARG A 114 -35.28 17.95 16.58
C ARG A 114 -33.96 17.40 16.08
N ARG A 115 -33.98 16.93 14.83
CA ARG A 115 -32.77 16.55 14.13
C ARG A 115 -32.07 17.80 13.61
N GLU A 116 -30.87 18.03 14.12
CA GLU A 116 -29.98 19.08 13.66
C GLU A 116 -28.91 18.47 12.75
N SER A 117 -28.32 19.30 11.89
CA SER A 117 -27.27 18.86 10.99
C SER A 117 -26.27 19.96 10.66
N TRP A 118 -25.05 19.52 10.40
CA TRP A 118 -23.98 20.33 9.82
C TRP A 118 -23.54 19.70 8.49
N SER A 119 -23.12 20.53 7.54
CA SER A 119 -22.48 20.07 6.31
C SER A 119 -21.33 20.99 5.95
N GLY A 120 -20.23 20.39 5.50
CA GLY A 120 -19.06 21.12 5.03
C GLY A 120 -18.28 20.29 4.03
N TYR A 121 -17.18 20.87 3.55
CA TYR A 121 -16.21 20.15 2.75
C TYR A 121 -14.82 20.65 3.08
N ASP A 122 -13.85 19.82 2.76
CA ASP A 122 -12.43 20.14 2.71
C ASP A 122 -11.84 19.56 1.42
N GLU A 123 -10.60 19.92 1.09
CA GLU A 123 -9.90 19.46 -0.11
C GLU A 123 -8.72 18.58 0.31
N GLY A 124 -8.73 17.33 -0.15
CA GLY A 124 -7.62 16.40 0.06
C GLY A 124 -6.88 16.11 -1.24
N GLN A 125 -5.69 15.53 -1.14
CA GLN A 125 -4.90 15.12 -2.31
C GLN A 125 -5.03 13.60 -2.48
N MET A 126 -5.52 13.17 -3.64
CA MET A 126 -5.63 11.77 -4.02
C MET A 126 -4.48 11.40 -4.94
N PHE A 127 -3.63 10.48 -4.50
CA PHE A 127 -2.47 10.04 -5.27
C PHE A 127 -2.83 8.95 -6.29
N GLY A 128 -2.08 8.91 -7.39
CA GLY A 128 -2.22 7.89 -8.43
C GLY A 128 -1.81 6.49 -7.96
N LYS A 129 -2.18 5.46 -8.71
CA LYS A 129 -2.06 4.05 -8.28
C LYS A 129 -0.63 3.57 -7.98
N ASN A 130 0.39 4.28 -8.44
CA ASN A 130 1.81 3.96 -8.22
C ASN A 130 2.41 4.78 -7.07
N TRP A 131 1.71 5.78 -6.54
CA TRP A 131 2.27 6.69 -5.54
C TRP A 131 1.85 6.29 -4.13
N VAL A 132 2.84 6.15 -3.26
CA VAL A 132 2.68 5.77 -1.86
C VAL A 132 3.28 6.85 -0.95
N LEU A 133 2.68 7.09 0.20
CA LEU A 133 3.15 8.04 1.21
C LEU A 133 3.59 7.24 2.43
N PHE A 134 4.90 7.18 2.68
CA PHE A 134 5.49 6.39 3.75
C PHE A 134 4.97 6.80 5.14
N ARG A 135 4.67 8.08 5.36
CA ARG A 135 4.08 8.58 6.62
C ARG A 135 2.75 7.93 6.98
N LEU A 136 1.98 7.51 5.99
CA LEU A 136 0.70 6.83 6.16
C LEU A 136 0.89 5.30 6.22
N GLY A 137 2.05 4.78 5.77
CA GLY A 137 2.30 3.35 5.56
C GLY A 137 3.24 2.63 6.53
N LEU A 138 3.96 3.33 7.39
CA LEU A 138 4.82 2.65 8.38
C LEU A 138 4.07 1.87 9.47
N GLU A 139 2.75 2.03 9.55
CA GLU A 139 1.92 1.23 10.48
C GLU A 139 1.58 -0.17 9.94
N TYR A 140 1.64 -0.40 8.63
CA TYR A 140 1.24 -1.68 8.02
C TYR A 140 2.12 -2.06 6.81
N PRO A 141 3.33 -2.57 7.08
CA PRO A 141 4.27 -2.92 6.01
C PRO A 141 3.77 -4.01 5.04
N CYS A 142 2.81 -4.84 5.45
CA CYS A 142 2.18 -5.86 4.61
C CYS A 142 1.40 -5.33 3.39
N LEU A 143 1.18 -4.01 3.30
CA LEU A 143 0.26 -3.41 2.32
C LEU A 143 0.92 -2.99 1.00
N TYR A 144 2.25 -2.85 0.94
CA TYR A 144 2.91 -2.09 -0.13
C TYR A 144 3.62 -2.92 -1.18
N GLY A 145 4.52 -3.83 -0.80
CA GLY A 145 5.27 -4.58 -1.81
C GLY A 145 4.46 -5.74 -2.43
N PRO A 146 3.88 -6.65 -1.62
CA PRO A 146 3.26 -7.88 -2.14
C PRO A 146 1.99 -7.69 -2.97
N SER A 147 1.32 -6.54 -2.87
CA SER A 147 0.17 -6.16 -3.71
C SER A 147 0.58 -5.76 -5.13
N TRP A 148 1.85 -5.38 -5.35
CA TRP A 148 2.43 -5.15 -6.68
C TRP A 148 3.08 -6.40 -7.28
N ILE A 149 3.31 -7.44 -6.46
CA ILE A 149 3.80 -8.74 -6.94
C ILE A 149 2.67 -9.43 -7.71
N THR A 150 2.71 -9.36 -9.04
CA THR A 150 1.59 -9.68 -9.95
C THR A 150 1.96 -10.80 -10.94
N PRO A 151 2.15 -12.06 -10.49
CA PRO A 151 2.79 -13.11 -11.30
C PRO A 151 2.09 -13.51 -12.60
N ALA A 152 0.76 -13.40 -12.71
CA ALA A 152 0.00 -13.67 -13.93
C ALA A 152 -0.29 -12.41 -14.77
N ASP A 153 0.42 -11.29 -14.54
CA ASP A 153 0.52 -10.20 -15.52
C ASP A 153 1.02 -10.78 -16.86
N ASP A 154 0.35 -10.45 -17.97
CA ASP A 154 0.64 -11.04 -19.27
C ASP A 154 2.07 -10.75 -19.74
N THR A 155 2.62 -9.56 -19.46
CA THR A 155 3.99 -9.20 -19.83
C THR A 155 4.98 -10.05 -19.07
N VAL A 156 4.76 -10.22 -17.76
CA VAL A 156 5.59 -11.09 -16.90
C VAL A 156 5.50 -12.54 -17.39
N GLN A 157 4.29 -13.06 -17.61
CA GLN A 157 4.06 -14.43 -18.07
C GLN A 157 4.74 -14.71 -19.41
N HIS A 158 4.65 -13.79 -20.37
CA HIS A 158 5.36 -13.91 -21.65
C HIS A 158 6.88 -13.88 -21.45
N PHE A 159 7.38 -12.98 -20.58
CA PHE A 159 8.80 -12.88 -20.27
C PHE A 159 9.34 -14.20 -19.69
N VAL A 160 8.77 -14.72 -18.60
CA VAL A 160 9.30 -15.93 -17.95
C VAL A 160 9.17 -17.18 -18.83
N LYS A 161 8.07 -17.31 -19.59
CA LYS A 161 7.89 -18.42 -20.55
C LYS A 161 8.87 -18.37 -21.71
N SER A 162 9.34 -17.18 -22.09
CA SER A 162 10.34 -17.04 -23.16
C SER A 162 11.72 -17.56 -22.78
N LEU A 163 11.99 -17.76 -21.49
CA LEU A 163 13.27 -18.25 -20.98
C LEU A 163 13.41 -19.77 -21.10
N GLY A 164 12.32 -20.49 -21.40
CA GLY A 164 12.30 -21.94 -21.53
C GLY A 164 11.68 -22.65 -20.34
N GLU A 165 11.77 -23.98 -20.33
CA GLU A 165 11.26 -24.80 -19.22
C GLU A 165 12.15 -24.65 -17.98
N MET A 166 11.52 -24.46 -16.82
CA MET A 166 12.17 -24.38 -15.52
C MET A 166 11.64 -25.48 -14.61
N VAL A 167 12.54 -26.20 -13.94
CA VAL A 167 12.17 -27.14 -12.88
C VAL A 167 12.20 -26.39 -11.57
N THR A 168 11.05 -26.14 -10.94
CA THR A 168 10.97 -25.33 -9.71
C THR A 168 10.56 -26.13 -8.48
N SER A 169 10.45 -27.47 -8.61
CA SER A 169 10.02 -28.36 -7.54
C SER A 169 11.14 -28.89 -6.65
N SER A 170 12.41 -28.68 -7.02
CA SER A 170 13.59 -29.02 -6.21
C SER A 170 14.37 -27.78 -5.82
N ASP A 171 15.16 -27.88 -4.74
CA ASP A 171 16.00 -26.77 -4.29
C ASP A 171 17.00 -26.33 -5.37
N GLU A 172 17.65 -27.28 -6.04
CA GLU A 172 18.61 -27.02 -7.13
C GLU A 172 17.92 -26.38 -8.33
N GLY A 173 16.78 -26.91 -8.76
CA GLY A 173 16.01 -26.36 -9.88
C GLY A 173 15.48 -24.95 -9.61
N ALA A 174 15.00 -24.68 -8.39
CA ALA A 174 14.57 -23.33 -8.00
C ALA A 174 15.73 -22.32 -8.03
N LEU A 175 16.93 -22.72 -7.61
CA LEU A 175 18.13 -21.88 -7.71
C LEU A 175 18.55 -21.63 -9.17
N GLU A 176 18.49 -22.65 -10.01
CA GLU A 176 18.77 -22.52 -11.46
C GLU A 176 17.75 -21.61 -12.15
N ALA A 177 16.46 -21.76 -11.83
CA ALA A 177 15.40 -20.90 -12.34
C ALA A 177 15.62 -19.43 -11.94
N ALA A 178 15.95 -19.17 -10.67
CA ALA A 178 16.25 -17.84 -10.17
C ALA A 178 17.47 -17.22 -10.87
N ALA A 179 18.54 -17.99 -11.05
CA ALA A 179 19.72 -17.55 -11.79
C ALA A 179 19.42 -17.27 -13.27
N MET A 180 18.59 -18.09 -13.92
CA MET A 180 18.19 -17.88 -15.31
C MET A 180 17.35 -16.62 -15.49
N ILE A 181 16.42 -16.34 -14.57
CA ILE A 181 15.66 -15.09 -14.53
C ILE A 181 16.60 -13.90 -14.32
N TRP A 182 17.52 -13.99 -13.37
CA TRP A 182 18.53 -12.96 -13.11
C TRP A 182 19.33 -12.62 -14.38
N ASP A 183 19.92 -13.63 -15.01
CA ASP A 183 20.72 -13.47 -16.22
C ASP A 183 19.91 -12.85 -17.37
N ALA A 184 18.64 -13.21 -17.49
CA ALA A 184 17.75 -12.63 -18.49
C ALA A 184 17.50 -11.14 -18.23
N LEU A 185 17.25 -10.74 -16.98
CA LEU A 185 17.09 -9.34 -16.59
C LEU A 185 18.39 -8.55 -16.82
N CYS A 186 19.56 -9.12 -16.50
CA CYS A 186 20.85 -8.52 -16.83
C CYS A 186 21.01 -8.27 -18.34
N ARG A 187 20.67 -9.27 -19.17
CA ARG A 187 20.75 -9.16 -20.64
C ARG A 187 19.75 -8.16 -21.22
N LEU A 188 18.61 -7.96 -20.57
CA LEU A 188 17.66 -6.90 -20.92
C LEU A 188 18.20 -5.50 -20.57
N GLY A 189 19.21 -5.42 -19.70
CA GLY A 189 19.78 -4.18 -19.22
C GLY A 189 18.91 -3.49 -18.17
N VAL A 190 18.14 -4.27 -17.41
CA VAL A 190 17.40 -3.76 -16.25
C VAL A 190 18.41 -3.28 -15.20
N LYS A 191 18.22 -2.07 -14.67
CA LYS A 191 19.18 -1.43 -13.78
C LYS A 191 18.53 -0.53 -12.73
N TYR A 192 19.30 -0.19 -11.70
CA TYR A 192 18.87 0.78 -10.70
C TYR A 192 18.64 2.18 -11.32
N VAL A 193 17.48 2.76 -11.04
CA VAL A 193 17.08 4.13 -11.39
C VAL A 193 16.26 4.68 -10.23
N THR A 194 16.68 5.80 -9.65
CA THR A 194 15.95 6.45 -8.56
C THR A 194 14.61 6.98 -9.03
N ASP A 195 13.65 6.97 -8.10
CA ASP A 195 12.32 7.52 -8.32
C ASP A 195 12.28 9.01 -8.68
N PRO A 196 11.22 9.45 -9.38
CA PRO A 196 10.89 10.87 -9.46
C PRO A 196 10.53 11.39 -8.06
N SER A 197 11.16 12.47 -7.63
CA SER A 197 10.88 13.12 -6.33
C SER A 197 10.12 14.43 -6.51
N ASP A 198 9.02 14.67 -5.78
CA ASP A 198 8.44 16.00 -5.61
C ASP A 198 9.02 16.71 -4.35
N PRO A 199 9.63 17.91 -4.49
CA PRO A 199 10.10 18.70 -3.36
C PRO A 199 9.03 19.09 -2.32
N LEU A 200 7.75 18.94 -2.64
CA LEU A 200 6.63 19.21 -1.73
C LEU A 200 6.31 18.01 -0.82
N PHE A 201 6.85 16.82 -1.11
CA PHE A 201 6.58 15.57 -0.41
C PHE A 201 7.87 14.82 -0.09
N ASP A 202 8.44 15.05 1.09
CA ASP A 202 9.73 14.45 1.51
C ASP A 202 9.65 12.93 1.87
N GLU A 203 8.47 12.31 1.78
CA GLU A 203 8.21 10.93 2.24
C GLU A 203 7.30 10.15 1.26
N GLU A 204 7.32 10.47 -0.03
CA GLU A 204 6.62 9.72 -1.08
C GLU A 204 7.52 8.70 -1.79
N ASP A 205 6.90 7.66 -2.35
CA ASP A 205 7.54 6.66 -3.21
C ASP A 205 6.69 6.41 -4.47
N TYR A 206 7.34 6.01 -5.56
CA TYR A 206 6.71 5.64 -6.81
C TYR A 206 6.96 4.16 -7.14
N ILE A 207 6.09 3.29 -6.62
CA ILE A 207 6.21 1.84 -6.80
C ILE A 207 5.69 1.41 -8.18
N GLN A 208 6.52 0.74 -8.95
CA GLN A 208 6.21 0.19 -10.27
C GLN A 208 5.76 -1.27 -10.19
N PHE A 209 4.80 -1.62 -11.04
CA PHE A 209 4.51 -3.01 -11.33
C PHE A 209 5.67 -3.64 -12.12
N ALA A 210 5.88 -4.94 -11.96
CA ALA A 210 6.92 -5.68 -12.68
C ALA A 210 6.89 -5.44 -14.20
N SER A 211 5.70 -5.34 -14.82
CA SER A 211 5.56 -5.03 -16.24
C SER A 211 6.02 -3.63 -16.63
N GLN A 212 5.84 -2.63 -15.75
CA GLN A 212 6.36 -1.28 -15.92
C GLN A 212 7.89 -1.27 -15.79
N THR A 213 8.45 -1.92 -14.78
CA THR A 213 9.90 -2.05 -14.56
C THR A 213 10.57 -2.77 -15.74
N LEU A 214 9.97 -3.85 -16.27
CA LEU A 214 10.43 -4.54 -17.48
C LEU A 214 10.41 -3.62 -18.71
N SER A 215 9.31 -2.88 -18.91
CA SER A 215 9.16 -1.98 -20.05
C SER A 215 10.16 -0.83 -20.01
N ARG A 216 10.42 -0.26 -18.83
CA ARG A 216 11.34 0.87 -18.63
C ARG A 216 12.80 0.42 -18.51
N ARG A 217 13.02 -0.85 -18.18
CA ARG A 217 14.33 -1.44 -17.87
C ARG A 217 15.04 -0.71 -16.73
N GLY A 218 14.27 -0.29 -15.74
CA GLY A 218 14.83 0.30 -14.54
C GLY A 218 13.79 0.74 -13.54
N GLY A 219 14.27 0.82 -12.30
CA GLY A 219 13.51 1.15 -11.11
C GLY A 219 14.45 1.14 -9.91
N ASP A 220 13.94 1.52 -8.75
CA ASP A 220 14.71 1.68 -7.53
C ASP A 220 14.81 0.35 -6.73
N CYS A 221 15.00 0.40 -5.41
CA CYS A 221 15.08 -0.80 -4.58
C CYS A 221 13.78 -1.61 -4.55
N ASP A 222 12.61 -0.97 -4.45
CA ASP A 222 11.35 -1.71 -4.38
C ASP A 222 10.92 -2.24 -5.75
N ASP A 223 11.15 -1.46 -6.81
CA ASP A 223 10.76 -1.81 -8.17
C ASP A 223 11.47 -3.09 -8.64
N LEU A 224 12.77 -3.16 -8.38
CA LEU A 224 13.61 -4.29 -8.75
C LEU A 224 13.32 -5.50 -7.86
N SER A 225 13.00 -5.26 -6.59
CA SER A 225 12.56 -6.31 -5.66
C SER A 225 11.25 -6.94 -6.10
N ILE A 226 10.25 -6.11 -6.44
CA ILE A 226 8.94 -6.51 -6.94
C ILE A 226 9.08 -7.23 -8.26
N LEU A 227 9.88 -6.70 -9.20
CA LEU A 227 10.13 -7.34 -10.49
C LEU A 227 10.68 -8.76 -10.32
N PHE A 228 11.74 -8.92 -9.53
CA PHE A 228 12.39 -10.22 -9.36
C PHE A 228 11.47 -11.21 -8.63
N ALA A 229 10.80 -10.77 -7.56
CA ALA A 229 9.85 -11.59 -6.84
C ALA A 229 8.65 -12.01 -7.72
N THR A 230 8.13 -11.09 -8.55
CA THR A 230 7.03 -11.37 -9.48
C THR A 230 7.41 -12.42 -10.52
N CYS A 231 8.63 -12.37 -11.05
CA CYS A 231 9.11 -13.38 -12.00
C CYS A 231 9.24 -14.77 -11.35
N LEU A 232 9.69 -14.83 -10.09
CA LEU A 232 9.80 -16.08 -9.33
C LEU A 232 8.43 -16.69 -9.01
N GLU A 233 7.48 -15.87 -8.53
CA GLU A 233 6.10 -16.31 -8.29
C GLU A 233 5.44 -16.79 -9.59
N ALA A 234 5.75 -16.15 -10.73
CA ALA A 234 5.21 -16.53 -12.04
C ALA A 234 5.65 -17.93 -12.50
N VAL A 235 6.75 -18.46 -11.96
CA VAL A 235 7.25 -19.82 -12.20
C VAL A 235 7.02 -20.76 -11.00
N GLY A 236 6.23 -20.33 -10.02
CA GLY A 236 5.81 -21.15 -8.89
C GLY A 236 6.80 -21.21 -7.72
N ILE A 237 7.77 -20.30 -7.66
CA ILE A 237 8.70 -20.17 -6.53
C ILE A 237 8.15 -19.13 -5.56
N HIS A 238 7.89 -19.53 -4.31
CA HIS A 238 7.34 -18.64 -3.29
C HIS A 238 8.35 -17.60 -2.80
N THR A 239 7.87 -16.37 -2.62
CA THR A 239 8.68 -15.19 -2.35
C THR A 239 8.23 -14.42 -1.12
N GLY A 240 9.02 -13.42 -0.77
CA GLY A 240 8.65 -12.35 0.12
C GLY A 240 9.63 -11.19 0.03
N LEU A 241 9.41 -10.18 0.88
CA LEU A 241 10.21 -8.97 0.94
C LEU A 241 10.72 -8.74 2.36
N VAL A 242 11.93 -8.22 2.46
CA VAL A 242 12.51 -7.77 3.73
C VAL A 242 12.91 -6.31 3.59
N ALA A 243 12.54 -5.51 4.60
CA ALA A 243 12.95 -4.12 4.68
C ALA A 243 13.86 -3.89 5.88
N VAL A 244 14.88 -3.08 5.62
CA VAL A 244 15.86 -2.58 6.56
C VAL A 244 15.90 -1.05 6.42
N PRO A 245 16.58 -0.31 7.30
CA PRO A 245 16.62 1.14 7.21
C PRO A 245 17.13 1.62 5.84
N GLY A 246 16.25 2.29 5.08
CA GLY A 246 16.56 2.87 3.78
C GLY A 246 16.72 1.89 2.62
N HIS A 247 16.34 0.61 2.78
CA HIS A 247 16.49 -0.38 1.71
C HIS A 247 15.49 -1.53 1.81
N MET A 248 15.10 -2.07 0.66
CA MET A 248 14.26 -3.27 0.52
C MET A 248 14.90 -4.24 -0.46
N PHE A 249 14.79 -5.53 -0.18
CA PHE A 249 15.24 -6.58 -1.08
C PHE A 249 14.36 -7.84 -0.99
N PRO A 250 14.24 -8.62 -2.09
CA PRO A 250 13.40 -9.80 -2.11
C PRO A 250 14.10 -11.00 -1.49
N PHE A 251 13.29 -12.00 -1.15
CA PHE A 251 13.74 -13.34 -0.86
C PHE A 251 12.82 -14.37 -1.50
N PHE A 252 13.30 -15.60 -1.63
CA PHE A 252 12.50 -16.74 -2.03
C PHE A 252 12.77 -17.97 -1.17
N ILE A 253 11.82 -18.89 -1.16
CA ILE A 253 11.84 -20.09 -0.34
C ILE A 253 12.12 -21.29 -1.23
N LEU A 254 13.14 -22.06 -0.89
CA LEU A 254 13.44 -23.29 -1.60
C LEU A 254 12.38 -24.37 -1.29
N PRO A 255 11.85 -25.06 -2.32
CA PRO A 255 10.64 -25.87 -2.22
C PRO A 255 10.79 -27.14 -1.36
N GLU A 256 11.99 -27.72 -1.24
CA GLU A 256 12.20 -28.96 -0.47
C GLU A 256 12.69 -28.65 0.94
N SER A 257 13.70 -27.77 1.08
CA SER A 257 14.30 -27.47 2.39
C SER A 257 13.55 -26.40 3.18
N GLY A 258 12.72 -25.59 2.53
CA GLY A 258 12.14 -24.39 3.13
C GLY A 258 13.17 -23.30 3.43
N ARG A 259 14.42 -23.44 2.96
CA ARG A 259 15.48 -22.46 3.21
C ARG A 259 15.16 -21.17 2.46
N ILE A 260 15.33 -20.04 3.16
CA ILE A 260 15.18 -18.71 2.58
C ILE A 260 16.48 -18.28 1.90
N VAL A 261 16.37 -17.78 0.68
CA VAL A 261 17.43 -17.18 -0.11
C VAL A 261 17.10 -15.71 -0.34
N PHE A 262 17.89 -14.81 0.25
CA PHE A 262 17.79 -13.36 0.04
C PHE A 262 18.56 -12.97 -1.22
N VAL A 263 18.11 -11.94 -1.94
CA VAL A 263 18.74 -11.49 -3.20
C VAL A 263 18.79 -9.97 -3.24
N GLU A 264 19.95 -9.39 -3.53
CA GLU A 264 20.10 -7.94 -3.70
C GLU A 264 19.72 -7.54 -5.13
N ALA A 265 18.45 -7.20 -5.38
CA ALA A 265 17.97 -6.93 -6.73
C ALA A 265 18.56 -5.66 -7.37
N THR A 266 19.06 -4.72 -6.57
CA THR A 266 19.66 -3.47 -7.08
C THR A 266 21.01 -3.67 -7.75
N PHE A 267 21.60 -4.86 -7.60
CA PHE A 267 22.85 -5.23 -8.25
C PHE A 267 22.69 -5.59 -9.74
N LEU A 268 21.46 -5.63 -10.26
CA LEU A 268 21.23 -5.72 -11.70
C LEU A 268 21.76 -4.47 -12.42
N PRO A 269 22.39 -4.60 -13.59
CA PRO A 269 22.81 -5.83 -14.27
C PRO A 269 24.27 -6.22 -13.97
N ASP A 270 24.95 -5.47 -13.11
CA ASP A 270 26.41 -5.41 -13.03
C ASP A 270 27.05 -6.52 -12.17
N HIS A 271 26.24 -7.33 -11.49
CA HIS A 271 26.71 -8.45 -10.67
C HIS A 271 26.07 -9.79 -11.05
N THR A 272 26.74 -10.86 -10.65
CA THR A 272 26.20 -12.23 -10.76
C THR A 272 25.12 -12.48 -9.71
N PHE A 273 24.24 -13.45 -9.99
CA PHE A 273 23.21 -13.89 -9.05
C PHE A 273 23.80 -14.31 -7.69
N SER A 274 24.94 -15.03 -7.70
CA SER A 274 25.61 -15.49 -6.48
C SER A 274 26.13 -14.33 -5.62
N GLU A 275 26.68 -13.29 -6.23
CA GLU A 275 27.14 -12.09 -5.50
C GLU A 275 25.96 -11.34 -4.88
N ALA A 276 24.85 -11.21 -5.62
CA ALA A 276 23.62 -10.59 -5.11
C ALA A 276 23.05 -11.37 -3.92
N VAL A 277 23.08 -12.71 -3.96
CA VAL A 277 22.66 -13.58 -2.85
C VAL A 277 23.57 -13.43 -1.62
N GLU A 278 24.88 -13.44 -1.83
CA GLU A 278 25.85 -13.32 -0.74
C GLU A 278 25.71 -11.97 -0.03
N TYR A 279 25.59 -10.88 -0.79
CA TYR A 279 25.43 -9.54 -0.24
C TYR A 279 24.14 -9.43 0.58
N ALA A 280 23.00 -9.82 0.02
CA ALA A 280 21.71 -9.73 0.70
C ALA A 280 21.66 -10.57 1.98
N LEU A 281 22.27 -11.76 1.98
CA LEU A 281 22.38 -12.58 3.19
C LEU A 281 23.20 -11.89 4.29
N ASN A 282 24.30 -11.23 3.92
CA ASN A 282 25.14 -10.49 4.85
C ASN A 282 24.41 -9.24 5.39
N SER A 283 23.71 -8.51 4.53
CA SER A 283 22.86 -7.36 4.90
C SER A 283 21.76 -7.79 5.88
N TYR A 284 21.02 -8.86 5.57
CA TYR A 284 20.01 -9.42 6.46
C TYR A 284 20.59 -9.78 7.85
N ARG A 285 21.73 -10.47 7.89
CA ARG A 285 22.39 -10.84 9.15
C ARG A 285 22.85 -9.61 9.94
N TYR A 286 23.38 -8.60 9.25
CA TYR A 286 23.84 -7.36 9.85
C TYR A 286 22.71 -6.63 10.59
N HIS A 287 21.57 -6.42 9.92
CA HIS A 287 20.42 -5.72 10.47
C HIS A 287 19.66 -6.56 11.51
N LYS A 288 19.55 -7.88 11.28
CA LYS A 288 18.97 -8.80 12.27
C LYS A 288 19.73 -8.78 13.59
N ALA A 289 21.06 -8.79 13.55
CA ALA A 289 21.89 -8.75 14.75
C ALA A 289 21.72 -7.45 15.56
N ARG A 290 21.23 -6.38 14.92
CA ARG A 290 21.00 -5.06 15.52
C ARG A 290 19.53 -4.80 15.86
N ASN A 291 18.64 -5.76 15.60
CA ASN A 291 17.19 -5.57 15.71
C ASN A 291 16.69 -4.39 14.85
N GLU A 292 17.25 -4.24 13.65
CA GLU A 292 16.94 -3.19 12.68
C GLU A 292 16.06 -3.70 11.52
N ILE A 293 15.67 -4.96 11.54
CA ILE A 293 14.68 -5.46 10.57
C ILE A 293 13.37 -4.71 10.82
N ILE A 294 12.94 -3.93 9.83
CA ILE A 294 11.69 -3.17 9.91
C ILE A 294 10.53 -4.17 9.73
N PHE A 295 10.61 -5.01 8.69
CA PHE A 295 9.65 -6.09 8.47
C PHE A 295 10.21 -7.21 7.60
N ILE A 296 9.59 -8.38 7.70
CA ILE A 296 9.70 -9.51 6.79
C ILE A 296 8.28 -9.89 6.42
N ILE A 297 7.97 -9.93 5.14
CA ILE A 297 6.63 -10.23 4.65
C ILE A 297 6.71 -11.35 3.65
N TYR A 298 5.89 -12.39 3.86
CA TYR A 298 5.71 -13.45 2.87
C TYR A 298 4.59 -13.04 1.92
N THR A 299 4.84 -13.21 0.62
CA THR A 299 3.90 -12.78 -0.43
C THR A 299 2.53 -13.46 -0.26
N HIS A 300 2.52 -14.77 0.03
CA HIS A 300 1.30 -15.55 0.18
C HIS A 300 0.50 -15.19 1.45
N ASP A 301 1.16 -14.83 2.55
CA ASP A 301 0.48 -14.34 3.77
C ASP A 301 -0.35 -13.08 3.46
N CYS A 302 0.21 -12.15 2.67
CA CYS A 302 -0.51 -10.96 2.22
C CYS A 302 -1.69 -11.32 1.34
N TRP A 303 -1.51 -12.24 0.39
CA TRP A 303 -2.58 -12.66 -0.52
C TRP A 303 -3.72 -13.34 0.24
N ASP A 304 -3.43 -14.18 1.22
CA ASP A 304 -4.40 -14.84 2.11
C ASP A 304 -5.18 -13.83 2.97
N MET A 305 -4.56 -12.69 3.31
CA MET A 305 -5.22 -11.56 3.99
C MET A 305 -6.09 -10.71 3.06
N GLY A 306 -6.13 -10.99 1.75
CA GLY A 306 -6.88 -10.23 0.74
C GLY A 306 -6.08 -9.15 0.02
N PHE A 307 -4.76 -9.12 0.21
CA PHE A 307 -3.84 -8.20 -0.48
C PHE A 307 -3.26 -8.86 -1.74
N SER A 308 -4.13 -9.51 -2.52
CA SER A 308 -3.74 -10.32 -3.67
C SER A 308 -3.90 -9.56 -5.00
N PRO A 309 -2.97 -9.72 -5.96
CA PRO A 309 -3.15 -9.29 -7.35
C PRO A 309 -4.18 -10.16 -8.10
N TRP A 310 -4.47 -11.37 -7.60
CA TRP A 310 -5.41 -12.34 -8.18
C TRP A 310 -6.80 -12.02 -7.66
N GLY A 311 -7.31 -10.95 -8.23
CA GLY A 311 -7.79 -9.89 -7.36
C GLY A 311 -8.61 -8.82 -8.04
#